data_AF-A0A967RQD3-F1
#
_entry.id   AF-A0A967RQD3-F1
#
_cell.length_a   1.000
_cell.length_b   1.000
_cell.length_c   1.000
_cell.angle_alpha   90.00
_cell.angle_beta   90.00
_cell.angle_gamma   90.00
#
_symmetry.space_group_name_H-M   'P 1'
#
loop_
_entity.id
_entity.type
_entity.pdbx_description
1 polymer ?
#
loop_
_entity_poly.entity_id
_entity_poly.type
_entity_poly.pdbx_seq_one_letter_code
_entity_poly.pdbx_strand_id
1 'polypeptide(L)'
;RDEIPANCANLLGTTNGAIVYNLVEDVIKNSVDRDAVGFSPEVSEALKELKSFNYTRIYQNPKIKGEVGKIGRLFETLFDLYLGDIAKENRESELFSGFLGGMSQEYIDSHSPPEVVRDFIAGMTDKFFMRQCQQRLLPQSMPSRF
;
A
#
# COMPACT_ATOMS: atom_id res chain seq x y z
N ARG A 1 -10.21 15.08 18.94
CA ARG A 1 -8.99 14.48 19.57
C ARG A 1 -9.29 14.01 20.99
N ASP A 2 -10.37 14.50 21.58
CA ASP A 2 -10.95 14.06 22.87
C ASP A 2 -11.62 12.68 22.81
N GLU A 3 -11.58 12.01 21.65
CA GLU A 3 -12.12 10.66 21.46
C GLU A 3 -11.06 9.57 21.67
N ILE A 4 -9.77 9.93 21.85
CA ILE A 4 -8.73 8.94 22.15
C ILE A 4 -9.05 8.28 23.49
N PRO A 5 -8.99 6.94 23.60
CA PRO A 5 -9.26 6.25 24.86
C PRO A 5 -8.40 6.79 26.00
N ALA A 6 -8.99 6.95 27.19
CA ALA A 6 -8.32 7.58 28.32
C ALA A 6 -7.01 6.88 28.70
N ASN A 7 -6.98 5.55 28.63
CA ASN A 7 -5.80 4.75 28.89
C ASN A 7 -4.65 5.07 27.91
N CYS A 8 -4.97 5.16 26.62
CA CYS A 8 -4.03 5.58 25.57
C CYS A 8 -3.54 7.02 25.81
N ALA A 9 -4.44 7.95 26.15
CA ALA A 9 -4.08 9.34 26.40
C ALA A 9 -3.17 9.49 27.63
N ASN A 10 -3.38 8.70 28.67
CA ASN A 10 -2.58 8.73 29.89
C ASN A 10 -1.16 8.16 29.68
N LEU A 11 -1.05 7.04 28.97
CA LEU A 11 0.24 6.35 28.77
C LEU A 11 1.04 6.89 27.58
N LEU A 12 0.36 7.19 26.48
CA LEU A 12 1.00 7.59 25.21
C LEU A 12 0.98 9.11 25.03
N GLY A 13 0.02 9.81 25.64
CA GLY A 13 -0.16 11.25 25.48
C GLY A 13 -1.23 11.61 24.45
N THR A 14 -1.53 12.90 24.35
CA THR A 14 -2.67 13.44 23.58
C THR A 14 -2.27 14.10 22.25
N THR A 15 -0.97 14.17 21.95
CA THR A 15 -0.45 14.73 20.71
C THR A 15 0.32 13.67 19.94
N ASN A 16 0.36 13.79 18.60
CA ASN A 16 1.14 12.86 17.76
C ASN A 16 2.61 12.81 18.19
N GLY A 17 3.19 13.96 18.56
CA GLY A 17 4.57 14.04 19.04
C GLY A 17 4.77 13.28 20.36
N ALA A 18 3.88 13.46 21.33
CA ALA A 18 3.94 12.75 22.61
C ALA A 18 3.79 11.24 22.43
N ILE A 19 2.84 10.80 21.60
CA ILE A 19 2.59 9.38 21.31
C ILE A 19 3.84 8.74 20.71
N VAL A 20 4.43 9.35 19.68
CA VAL A 20 5.66 8.83 19.06
C VAL A 20 6.81 8.80 20.05
N TYR A 21 7.01 9.88 20.80
CA TYR A 21 8.09 9.98 21.79
C TYR A 21 7.99 8.88 22.85
N ASN A 22 6.82 8.71 23.47
CA ASN A 22 6.60 7.72 24.53
C ASN A 22 6.74 6.28 24.03
N LEU A 23 6.24 5.98 22.82
CA LEU A 23 6.43 4.67 22.19
C LEU A 23 7.91 4.38 21.94
N VAL A 24 8.65 5.33 21.37
CA VAL A 24 10.09 5.16 21.09
C VAL A 24 10.90 5.03 22.38
N GLU A 25 10.62 5.86 23.38
CA GLU A 25 11.31 5.78 24.67
C GLU A 25 11.06 4.42 25.35
N ASP A 26 9.82 3.94 25.35
CA ASP A 26 9.47 2.66 25.95
C ASP A 26 10.09 1.46 25.22
N VAL A 27 10.06 1.46 23.87
CA VAL A 27 10.65 0.36 23.10
C VAL A 27 12.16 0.29 23.31
N ILE A 28 12.85 1.44 23.39
CA ILE A 28 14.30 1.46 23.69
C ILE A 28 14.54 0.86 25.07
N LYS A 29 13.84 1.34 26.10
CA LYS A 29 14.00 0.84 27.48
C LYS A 29 13.73 -0.67 27.61
N ASN A 30 12.77 -1.19 26.85
CA ASN A 30 12.37 -2.60 26.91
C ASN A 30 13.10 -3.51 25.92
N SER A 31 14.03 -2.96 25.11
CA SER A 31 14.81 -3.71 24.14
C SER A 31 16.32 -3.68 24.41
N VAL A 32 16.82 -2.72 25.21
CA VAL A 32 18.22 -2.69 25.63
C VAL A 32 18.56 -3.95 26.44
N ASP A 33 19.70 -4.56 26.12
CA ASP A 33 20.24 -5.77 26.74
C ASP A 33 19.28 -6.98 26.69
N ARG A 34 18.39 -7.03 25.69
CA ARG A 34 17.49 -8.16 25.42
C ARG A 34 17.68 -8.67 24.00
N ASP A 35 17.43 -9.96 23.81
CA ASP A 35 17.46 -10.62 22.49
C ASP A 35 16.23 -10.31 21.62
N ALA A 36 15.34 -9.42 22.07
CA ALA A 36 14.10 -9.09 21.39
C ALA A 36 13.77 -7.60 21.52
N VAL A 37 13.19 -7.05 20.46
CA VAL A 37 12.63 -5.69 20.45
C VAL A 37 11.16 -5.74 20.87
N GLY A 38 10.79 -4.97 21.88
CA GLY A 38 9.43 -4.97 22.39
C GLY A 38 9.11 -3.78 23.27
N PHE A 39 7.81 -3.52 23.42
CA PHE A 39 7.28 -2.56 24.37
C PHE A 39 7.11 -3.22 25.75
N SER A 40 6.93 -2.40 26.79
CA SER A 40 6.40 -2.88 28.06
C SER A 40 4.99 -3.47 27.87
N PRO A 41 4.54 -4.37 28.77
CA PRO A 41 3.18 -4.89 28.72
C PRO A 41 2.10 -3.79 28.70
N GLU A 42 2.28 -2.73 29.47
CA GLU A 42 1.33 -1.61 29.59
C GLU A 42 1.27 -0.77 28.32
N VAL A 43 2.45 -0.43 27.75
CA VAL A 43 2.53 0.35 26.51
C VAL A 43 2.05 -0.49 25.31
N SER A 44 2.33 -1.78 25.30
CA SER A 44 1.80 -2.72 24.29
C SER A 44 0.27 -2.76 24.32
N GLU A 45 -0.34 -2.86 25.50
CA GLU A 45 -1.81 -2.89 25.61
C GLU A 45 -2.42 -1.55 25.24
N ALA A 46 -1.82 -0.42 25.64
CA ALA A 46 -2.26 0.91 25.21
C ALA A 46 -2.15 1.11 23.69
N LEU A 47 -1.07 0.64 23.06
CA LEU A 47 -0.91 0.72 21.61
C LEU A 47 -1.95 -0.14 20.87
N LYS A 48 -2.26 -1.32 21.41
CA LYS A 48 -3.33 -2.19 20.90
C LYS A 48 -4.71 -1.54 21.06
N GLU A 49 -4.95 -0.93 22.23
CA GLU A 49 -5.90 0.16 22.55
C GLU A 49 -6.17 1.06 21.34
N LEU A 50 -5.15 1.87 21.07
CA LEU A 50 -5.13 2.91 20.08
C LEU A 50 -5.33 2.38 18.65
N LYS A 51 -4.71 1.23 18.32
CA LYS A 51 -4.87 0.57 17.03
C LYS A 51 -6.31 0.16 16.78
N SER A 52 -6.98 -0.45 17.77
CA SER A 52 -8.38 -0.88 17.67
C SER A 52 -9.33 0.31 17.47
N PHE A 53 -9.10 1.39 18.24
CA PHE A 53 -9.83 2.64 18.09
C PHE A 53 -9.69 3.22 16.68
N ASN A 54 -8.45 3.33 16.17
CA ASN A 54 -8.19 3.82 14.81
C ASN A 54 -8.83 2.94 13.74
N TYR A 55 -8.79 1.61 13.90
CA TYR A 55 -9.41 0.68 12.95
C TYR A 55 -10.91 0.91 12.82
N THR A 56 -11.60 1.05 13.95
CA THR A 56 -13.05 1.26 14.00
C THR A 56 -13.44 2.62 13.42
N ARG A 57 -12.68 3.68 13.74
CA ARG A 57 -13.05 5.06 13.37
C ARG A 57 -12.61 5.46 11.97
N ILE A 58 -11.45 4.98 11.51
CA ILE A 58 -10.85 5.39 10.25
C ILE A 58 -11.11 4.32 9.18
N TYR A 59 -10.67 3.09 9.43
CA TYR A 59 -10.59 2.05 8.39
C TYR A 59 -11.90 1.29 8.13
N GLN A 60 -12.75 1.16 9.15
CA GLN A 60 -14.08 0.55 8.99
C GLN A 60 -15.15 1.53 8.48
N ASN A 61 -14.77 2.77 8.16
CA ASN A 61 -15.70 3.76 7.64
C ASN A 61 -16.36 3.25 6.34
N PRO A 62 -17.71 3.20 6.25
CA PRO A 62 -18.43 2.72 5.07
C PRO A 62 -18.01 3.41 3.76
N LYS A 63 -17.60 4.68 3.83
CA LYS A 63 -17.09 5.43 2.67
C LYS A 63 -15.84 4.79 2.06
N ILE A 64 -14.93 4.28 2.89
CA ILE A 64 -13.71 3.62 2.42
C ILE A 64 -14.06 2.24 1.85
N LYS A 65 -14.89 1.47 2.55
CA LYS A 65 -15.30 0.12 2.12
C LYS A 65 -16.01 0.10 0.76
N GLY A 66 -16.75 1.16 0.40
CA GLY A 66 -17.45 1.26 -0.89
C GLY A 66 -16.52 1.21 -2.11
N GLU A 67 -15.27 1.67 -1.98
CA GLU A 67 -14.33 1.75 -3.09
C GLU A 67 -13.40 0.52 -3.18
N VAL A 68 -13.20 -0.22 -2.08
CA VAL A 68 -12.29 -1.39 -2.03
C VAL A 68 -12.62 -2.41 -3.13
N GLY A 69 -13.90 -2.71 -3.34
CA GLY A 69 -14.31 -3.66 -4.39
C GLY A 69 -14.07 -3.14 -5.81
N LYS A 70 -14.13 -1.83 -6.04
CA LYS A 70 -13.79 -1.23 -7.33
C LYS A 70 -12.29 -1.28 -7.56
N ILE A 71 -11.50 -0.93 -6.53
CA ILE A 71 -10.04 -0.98 -6.57
C ILE A 71 -9.56 -2.41 -6.89
N GLY A 72 -10.13 -3.42 -6.24
CA GLY A 72 -9.81 -4.84 -6.52
C GLY A 72 -10.01 -5.20 -7.99
N ARG A 73 -11.16 -4.83 -8.58
CA ARG A 73 -11.42 -5.05 -10.01
C ARG A 73 -10.47 -4.30 -10.93
N LEU A 74 -10.05 -3.09 -10.54
CA LEU A 74 -9.04 -2.33 -11.30
C LEU A 74 -7.70 -3.06 -11.29
N PHE A 75 -7.27 -3.60 -10.15
CA PHE A 75 -6.05 -4.40 -10.06
C PHE A 75 -6.13 -5.65 -10.93
N GLU A 76 -7.22 -6.42 -10.84
CA GLU A 76 -7.44 -7.63 -11.66
C GLU A 76 -7.38 -7.30 -13.15
N THR A 77 -8.14 -6.29 -13.58
CA THR A 77 -8.20 -5.92 -15.01
C THR A 77 -6.86 -5.42 -15.52
N LEU A 78 -6.15 -4.60 -14.73
CA LEU A 78 -4.86 -4.06 -15.12
C LEU A 78 -3.79 -5.15 -15.17
N PHE A 79 -3.84 -6.11 -14.24
CA PHE A 79 -2.98 -7.29 -14.23
C PHE A 79 -3.14 -8.09 -15.52
N ASP A 80 -4.37 -8.43 -15.90
CA ASP A 80 -4.66 -9.19 -17.12
C ASP A 80 -4.20 -8.46 -18.39
N LEU A 81 -4.36 -7.13 -18.44
CA LEU A 81 -3.92 -6.31 -19.55
C LEU A 81 -2.39 -6.33 -19.73
N TYR A 82 -1.63 -6.23 -18.64
CA TYR A 82 -0.17 -6.29 -18.72
C TYR A 82 0.35 -7.69 -18.98
N LEU A 83 -0.33 -8.73 -18.47
CA LEU A 83 0.00 -10.11 -18.82
C LEU A 83 -0.20 -10.35 -20.33
N GLY A 84 -1.29 -9.79 -20.88
CA GLY A 84 -1.54 -9.77 -22.32
C GLY A 84 -0.51 -8.98 -23.11
N ASP A 85 0.02 -7.88 -22.58
CA ASP A 85 1.11 -7.12 -23.21
C ASP A 85 2.40 -7.93 -23.27
N ILE A 86 2.75 -8.66 -22.20
CA ILE A 86 3.93 -9.55 -22.21
C ILE A 86 3.75 -10.65 -23.26
N ALA A 87 2.59 -11.31 -23.28
CA ALA A 87 2.31 -12.40 -24.21
C ALA A 87 2.33 -11.95 -25.70
N LYS A 88 2.00 -10.69 -25.97
CA LYS A 88 2.03 -10.09 -27.31
C LYS A 88 3.34 -9.36 -27.63
N GLU A 89 4.29 -9.34 -26.69
CA GLU A 89 5.50 -8.52 -26.76
C GLU A 89 5.23 -7.04 -27.10
N ASN A 90 4.20 -6.45 -26.50
CA ASN A 90 3.83 -5.06 -26.75
C ASN A 90 4.83 -4.08 -26.13
N ARG A 91 5.92 -3.79 -26.86
CA ARG A 91 7.02 -2.92 -26.40
C ARG A 91 6.63 -1.48 -26.11
N GLU A 92 5.49 -1.02 -26.63
CA GLU A 92 4.92 0.31 -26.34
C GLU A 92 4.27 0.38 -24.95
N SER A 93 4.04 -0.75 -24.30
CA SER A 93 3.49 -0.78 -22.94
C SER A 93 4.46 -0.21 -21.92
N GLU A 94 3.94 0.56 -20.96
CA GLU A 94 4.69 1.13 -19.84
C GLU A 94 5.43 0.07 -19.01
N LEU A 95 4.97 -1.18 -19.03
CA LEU A 95 5.67 -2.30 -18.42
C LEU A 95 7.05 -2.54 -19.06
N PHE A 96 7.15 -2.44 -20.38
CA PHE A 96 8.41 -2.67 -21.09
C PHE A 96 9.34 -1.48 -21.00
N SER A 97 8.84 -0.28 -21.29
CA SER A 97 9.67 0.94 -21.34
C SER A 97 10.00 1.50 -19.96
N GLY A 98 9.05 1.45 -19.02
CA GLY A 98 9.17 2.07 -17.69
C GLY A 98 9.65 1.14 -16.58
N PHE A 99 9.58 -0.19 -16.77
CA PHE A 99 9.97 -1.16 -15.75
C PHE A 99 11.04 -2.13 -16.27
N LEU A 100 10.72 -2.97 -17.24
CA LEU A 100 11.67 -3.97 -17.75
C LEU A 100 12.92 -3.36 -18.39
N GLY A 101 12.80 -2.17 -19.00
CA GLY A 101 13.94 -1.45 -19.57
C GLY A 101 15.01 -1.06 -18.55
N GLY A 102 14.68 -1.02 -17.26
CA GLY A 102 15.62 -0.78 -16.16
C GLY A 102 16.07 -2.05 -15.43
N MET A 103 15.55 -3.23 -15.80
CA MET A 103 15.85 -4.49 -15.12
C MET A 103 17.05 -5.21 -15.74
N SER A 104 17.73 -6.02 -14.94
CA SER A 104 18.82 -6.88 -15.43
C SER A 104 18.25 -8.03 -16.28
N GLN A 105 19.08 -8.55 -17.19
CA GLN A 105 18.72 -9.74 -17.96
C GLN A 105 18.44 -10.94 -17.04
N GLU A 106 19.20 -11.09 -15.96
CA GLU A 106 19.00 -12.13 -14.95
C GLU A 106 17.61 -12.06 -14.31
N TYR A 107 17.09 -10.86 -14.02
CA TYR A 107 15.72 -10.70 -13.50
C TYR A 107 14.69 -11.20 -14.52
N ILE A 108 14.84 -10.78 -15.78
CA ILE A 108 13.93 -11.14 -16.88
C ILE A 108 13.91 -12.66 -17.10
N ASP A 109 15.07 -13.31 -17.05
CA ASP A 109 15.19 -14.74 -17.31
C ASP A 109 14.72 -15.61 -16.13
N SER A 110 14.72 -15.05 -14.90
CA SER A 110 14.40 -15.78 -13.66
C SER A 110 12.94 -15.62 -13.20
N HIS A 111 12.18 -14.69 -13.77
CA HIS A 111 10.80 -14.40 -13.35
C HIS A 111 9.79 -14.83 -14.40
N SER A 112 8.70 -15.45 -13.94
CA SER A 112 7.56 -15.73 -14.80
C SER A 112 6.80 -14.44 -15.16
N PRO A 113 6.07 -14.41 -16.29
CA PRO A 113 5.28 -13.23 -16.67
C PRO A 113 4.32 -12.71 -15.57
N PRO A 114 3.59 -13.57 -14.83
CA PRO A 114 2.75 -13.12 -13.71
C PRO A 114 3.54 -12.43 -12.58
N GLU A 115 4.76 -12.89 -12.29
CA GLU A 115 5.62 -12.29 -11.26
C GLU A 115 6.12 -10.91 -11.69
N VAL A 116 6.52 -10.77 -12.96
CA VAL A 116 6.91 -9.48 -13.55
C VAL A 116 5.75 -8.48 -13.46
N VAL A 117 4.53 -8.89 -13.83
CA VAL A 117 3.35 -8.01 -13.76
C VAL A 117 3.02 -7.63 -12.30
N ARG A 118 3.09 -8.60 -11.37
CA ARG A 118 2.89 -8.34 -9.94
C ARG A 118 3.87 -7.28 -9.43
N ASP A 119 5.15 -7.44 -9.72
CA ASP A 119 6.20 -6.54 -9.24
C ASP A 119 6.06 -5.15 -9.84
N PHE A 120 5.74 -5.07 -11.14
CA PHE A 120 5.47 -3.80 -11.81
C PHE A 120 4.28 -3.06 -11.17
N ILE A 121 3.16 -3.75 -10.94
CA ILE A 121 1.97 -3.16 -10.31
C ILE A 121 2.25 -2.76 -8.86
N ALA A 122 2.97 -3.59 -8.10
CA ALA A 122 3.35 -3.29 -6.72
C ALA A 122 4.30 -2.08 -6.60
N GLY A 123 5.09 -1.80 -7.65
CA GLY A 123 5.96 -0.63 -7.75
C GLY A 123 5.24 0.67 -8.14
N MET A 124 3.94 0.63 -8.45
CA MET A 124 3.20 1.83 -8.87
C MET A 124 2.86 2.74 -7.68
N THR A 125 2.95 4.05 -7.90
CA THR A 125 2.26 5.01 -7.04
C THR A 125 0.76 5.02 -7.35
N ASP A 126 -0.09 5.36 -6.38
CA ASP A 126 -1.54 5.49 -6.57
C ASP A 126 -1.88 6.39 -7.77
N LYS A 127 -1.16 7.51 -7.92
CA LYS A 127 -1.35 8.44 -9.04
C LYS A 127 -1.04 7.80 -10.39
N PHE A 128 0.03 7.00 -10.46
CA PHE A 128 0.40 6.29 -11.68
C PHE A 128 -0.61 5.17 -11.98
N PHE A 129 -0.96 4.35 -10.98
CA PHE A 129 -1.96 3.29 -11.11
C PHE A 129 -3.30 3.82 -11.66
N MET A 130 -3.80 4.92 -11.10
CA MET A 130 -5.05 5.54 -11.56
C MET A 130 -4.94 6.08 -12.99
N ARG A 131 -3.78 6.64 -13.37
CA ARG A 131 -3.53 7.08 -14.74
C ARG A 131 -3.56 5.91 -15.72
N GLN A 132 -2.92 4.79 -15.38
CA GLN A 132 -2.92 3.58 -16.22
C GLN A 132 -4.32 3.00 -16.36
N CYS A 133 -5.10 2.94 -15.28
CA CYS A 133 -6.50 2.56 -15.33
C CYS A 133 -7.30 3.48 -16.28
N GLN A 134 -7.12 4.80 -16.18
CA GLN A 134 -7.84 5.75 -17.01
C GLN A 134 -7.47 5.63 -18.50
N GLN A 135 -6.20 5.44 -18.82
CA GLN A 135 -5.72 5.35 -20.19
C GLN A 135 -6.12 4.05 -20.89
N ARG A 136 -6.11 2.94 -20.14
CA ARG A 136 -6.27 1.60 -20.72
C ARG A 136 -7.67 1.01 -20.60
N LEU A 137 -8.45 1.45 -19.61
CA LEU A 137 -9.80 0.92 -19.36
C LEU A 137 -10.90 1.79 -19.95
N LEU A 138 -10.66 3.09 -20.13
CA LEU A 138 -11.65 3.99 -20.69
C LEU A 138 -11.52 4.08 -22.22
N PRO A 139 -12.66 4.14 -22.95
CA PRO A 139 -12.63 4.41 -24.38
C PRO A 139 -11.98 5.76 -24.66
N GLN A 140 -11.08 5.79 -25.64
CA GLN A 140 -10.52 7.04 -26.14
C GLN A 140 -11.49 7.68 -27.15
N SER A 141 -11.55 9.00 -27.16
CA SER A 141 -12.38 9.72 -28.13
C SER A 141 -11.91 9.37 -29.54
N MET A 142 -12.83 8.88 -30.35
CA MET A 142 -12.54 8.61 -31.75
C MET A 142 -12.30 9.92 -32.51
N PRO A 143 -11.35 9.97 -33.48
CA PRO A 143 -11.20 11.12 -34.35
C PRO A 143 -12.51 11.41 -35.09
N SER A 144 -12.86 12.68 -35.26
CA SER A 144 -14.14 13.12 -35.84
C SER A 144 -14.36 12.79 -37.32
N ARG A 145 -13.49 11.99 -37.94
CA ARG A 145 -13.58 11.55 -39.34
C ARG A 145 -13.33 10.06 -39.42
N PHE A 146 -14.42 9.32 -39.61
CA PHE A 146 -14.45 8.03 -40.31
C PHE A 146 -15.03 8.26 -41.70
#